data_AF-A0A164XND4-F1
#
_entry.id   AF-A0A164XND4-F1
#
_cell.length_a   1.000
_cell.length_b   1.000
_cell.length_c   1.000
_cell.angle_alpha   90.00
_cell.angle_beta   90.00
_cell.angle_gamma   90.00
#
_symmetry.space_group_name_H-M   'P 1'
#
loop_
_entity.id
_entity.type
_entity.pdbx_description
1 polymer ?
#
loop_
_entity_poly.entity_id
_entity_poly.type
_entity_poly.pdbx_seq_one_letter_code
_entity_poly.pdbx_strand_id
1 'polypeptide(L)'
;MYTSLFPTRRRDGVEWEVEDHKVVQSVPTSYADEDIDITSVSDRDTNITYSFYATPAVKADRRRAALEFARDQLLKEVSKQRHNVLLMEGWTVTTFRKGASRRIEVRYSGRPAVAVGNIQPRKPPFMGILDADL
;
A
#
# COMPACT_ATOMS: atom_id res chain seq x y z
N MET A 1 -33.82 17.94 -46.84
CA MET A 1 -33.81 17.70 -45.38
C MET A 1 -32.69 16.71 -45.09
N TYR A 2 -31.61 17.13 -44.45
CA TYR A 2 -30.52 16.23 -44.06
C TYR A 2 -30.79 15.73 -42.65
N THR A 3 -31.05 14.43 -42.50
CA THR A 3 -31.17 13.78 -41.20
C THR A 3 -29.76 13.58 -40.65
N SER A 4 -29.32 14.46 -39.75
CA SER A 4 -28.09 14.24 -38.99
C SER A 4 -28.30 13.11 -37.99
N LEU A 5 -27.87 11.91 -38.38
CA LEU A 5 -27.59 10.80 -37.48
C LEU A 5 -26.43 11.25 -36.58
N PHE A 6 -26.75 11.71 -35.37
CA PHE A 6 -25.75 11.86 -34.33
C PHE A 6 -25.18 10.48 -34.04
N PRO A 7 -23.88 10.21 -34.25
CA PRO A 7 -23.28 9.01 -33.72
C PRO A 7 -23.42 9.11 -32.19
N THR A 8 -24.23 8.23 -31.61
CA THR A 8 -24.22 8.00 -30.16
C THR A 8 -22.78 7.71 -29.78
N ARG A 9 -22.11 8.68 -29.15
CA ARG A 9 -20.82 8.51 -28.50
C ARG A 9 -20.92 7.22 -27.69
N ARG A 10 -20.17 6.18 -28.08
CA ARG A 10 -19.88 5.09 -27.17
C ARG A 10 -19.28 5.74 -25.94
N ARG A 11 -19.86 5.48 -24.78
CA ARG A 11 -19.36 5.93 -23.48
C ARG A 11 -17.97 5.29 -23.28
N ASP A 12 -16.92 5.95 -23.73
CA ASP A 12 -15.53 5.61 -23.36
C ASP A 12 -15.20 5.99 -21.90
N GLY A 13 -16.21 6.37 -21.11
CA GLY A 13 -16.07 7.06 -19.83
C GLY A 13 -16.78 6.36 -18.67
N VAL A 14 -16.35 5.16 -18.30
CA VAL A 14 -16.46 4.75 -16.90
C VAL A 14 -15.14 5.15 -16.25
N GLU A 15 -15.17 6.16 -15.40
CA GLU A 15 -14.01 6.53 -14.58
C GLU A 15 -13.76 5.44 -13.53
N TRP A 16 -12.56 5.39 -12.97
CA TRP A 16 -12.30 4.49 -11.86
C TRP A 16 -13.05 4.98 -10.62
N GLU A 17 -14.02 4.21 -10.16
CA GLU A 17 -14.74 4.48 -8.92
C GLU A 17 -14.01 3.83 -7.74
N VAL A 18 -13.98 4.49 -6.58
CA VAL A 18 -13.45 3.90 -5.35
C VAL A 18 -14.48 2.88 -4.83
N GLU A 19 -14.07 1.61 -4.78
CA GLU A 19 -14.85 0.48 -4.24
C GLU A 19 -14.63 0.34 -2.72
N ASP A 20 -13.39 0.52 -2.26
CA ASP A 20 -13.02 0.40 -0.84
C ASP A 20 -11.80 1.28 -0.53
N HIS A 21 -11.70 1.74 0.70
CA HIS A 21 -10.60 2.58 1.18
C HIS A 21 -10.30 2.27 2.65
N LYS A 22 -9.10 1.73 2.89
CA LYS A 22 -8.64 1.38 4.23
C LYS A 22 -7.36 2.13 4.55
N VAL A 23 -7.26 2.65 5.78
CA VAL A 23 -6.15 3.47 6.23
C VAL A 23 -5.68 3.01 7.60
N VAL A 24 -4.36 2.92 7.73
CA VAL A 24 -3.66 2.85 8.99
C VAL A 24 -2.75 4.08 9.06
N GLN A 25 -3.02 4.94 10.02
CA GLN A 25 -2.14 6.08 10.32
C GLN A 25 -0.77 5.57 10.77
N SER A 26 0.24 6.44 10.66
CA SER A 26 1.60 6.11 11.10
C SER A 26 1.60 5.69 12.57
N VAL A 27 1.99 4.45 12.84
CA VAL A 27 2.05 3.87 14.18
C VAL A 27 3.46 3.38 14.50
N PRO A 28 3.88 3.42 15.78
CA PRO A 28 5.14 2.84 16.19
C PRO A 28 5.17 1.33 15.95
N THR A 29 6.22 0.85 15.30
CA THR A 29 6.57 -0.56 15.25
C THR A 29 7.33 -0.88 16.54
N SER A 30 6.70 -1.55 17.50
CA SER A 30 7.37 -1.91 18.76
C SER A 30 8.47 -2.95 18.50
N TYR A 31 9.72 -2.55 18.68
CA TYR A 31 10.84 -3.47 18.90
C TYR A 31 10.90 -3.71 20.41
N ALA A 32 9.92 -4.46 20.94
CA ALA A 32 9.81 -4.72 22.37
C ALA A 32 10.78 -5.81 22.87
N ASP A 33 11.65 -6.31 22.00
CA ASP A 33 12.65 -7.31 22.35
C ASP A 33 13.92 -6.59 22.82
N GLU A 34 14.47 -7.04 23.95
CA GLU A 34 15.63 -6.46 24.64
C GLU A 34 16.93 -6.49 23.81
N ASP A 35 16.93 -7.19 22.66
CA ASP A 35 18.10 -7.43 21.81
C ASP A 35 18.22 -6.48 20.60
N ILE A 36 17.47 -5.38 20.55
CA ILE A 36 17.47 -4.46 19.40
C ILE A 36 17.82 -3.03 19.81
N ASP A 37 18.98 -2.58 19.34
CA ASP A 37 19.47 -1.22 19.55
C ASP A 37 19.24 -0.35 18.32
N ILE A 38 18.49 0.75 18.49
CA ILE A 38 18.32 1.76 17.45
C ILE A 38 19.47 2.75 17.52
N THR A 39 20.32 2.78 16.49
CA THR A 39 21.54 3.59 16.45
C THR A 39 21.38 4.88 15.67
N SER A 40 20.41 4.95 14.75
CA SER A 40 20.10 6.15 13.97
C SER A 40 18.66 6.11 13.48
N VAL A 41 18.03 7.27 13.37
CA VAL A 41 16.67 7.43 12.86
C VAL A 41 16.67 8.54 11.82
N SER A 42 16.00 8.33 10.70
CA SER A 42 15.81 9.37 9.70
C SER A 42 14.87 10.47 10.23
N ASP A 43 15.18 11.72 9.92
CA ASP A 43 14.34 12.88 10.27
C ASP A 43 13.02 12.94 9.48
N ARG A 44 12.88 12.13 8.42
CA ARG A 44 11.76 12.18 7.49
C ARG A 44 11.19 10.81 7.20
N ASP A 45 9.88 10.78 6.99
CA ASP A 45 9.22 9.59 6.49
C ASP A 45 9.50 9.40 5.00
N THR A 46 9.66 8.15 4.59
CA THR A 46 9.75 7.77 3.19
C THR A 46 8.41 7.18 2.75
N ASN A 47 7.95 7.59 1.57
CA ASN A 47 6.65 7.21 1.04
C ASN A 47 6.82 6.57 -0.35
N ILE A 48 6.05 5.53 -0.62
CA ILE A 48 5.98 4.87 -1.91
C ILE A 48 4.54 4.64 -2.31
N THR A 49 4.29 4.48 -3.61
CA THR A 49 2.95 4.16 -4.13
C THR A 49 3.05 3.16 -5.25
N TYR A 50 2.24 2.11 -5.17
CA TYR A 50 2.16 1.05 -6.17
C TYR A 50 0.71 0.81 -6.58
N SER A 51 0.49 0.56 -7.88
CA SER A 51 -0.82 0.22 -8.44
C SER A 51 -0.78 -1.17 -9.06
N PHE A 52 -1.76 -1.99 -8.72
CA PHE A 52 -1.90 -3.36 -9.19
C PHE A 52 -3.24 -3.52 -9.91
N TYR A 53 -3.22 -3.96 -11.16
CA TYR A 53 -4.44 -4.25 -11.91
C TYR A 53 -4.87 -5.70 -11.68
N ALA A 54 -6.17 -5.91 -11.45
CA ALA A 54 -6.77 -7.20 -11.19
C ALA A 54 -7.99 -7.44 -12.10
N THR A 55 -8.14 -8.68 -12.52
CA THR A 55 -9.35 -9.18 -13.20
C THR A 55 -10.43 -9.49 -12.15
N PRO A 56 -11.72 -9.51 -12.53
CA PRO A 56 -12.85 -9.63 -11.58
C PRO A 56 -12.87 -10.95 -10.79
N ALA A 57 -12.15 -11.98 -11.25
CA ALA A 57 -12.05 -13.27 -10.58
C ALA A 57 -11.14 -13.29 -9.33
N VAL A 58 -10.49 -12.17 -8.99
CA VAL A 58 -9.39 -12.13 -8.02
C VAL A 58 -9.85 -11.59 -6.66
N LYS A 59 -9.64 -12.40 -5.61
CA LYS A 59 -10.14 -12.27 -4.23
C LYS A 59 -9.26 -11.37 -3.33
N ALA A 60 -9.73 -11.16 -2.09
CA ALA A 60 -9.12 -10.38 -0.99
C ALA A 60 -7.61 -10.65 -0.74
N ASP A 61 -7.13 -11.87 -1.03
CA ASP A 61 -5.72 -12.27 -0.86
C ASP A 61 -4.72 -11.33 -1.56
N ARG A 62 -5.12 -10.65 -2.64
CA ARG A 62 -4.25 -9.70 -3.32
C ARG A 62 -4.05 -8.37 -2.58
N ARG A 63 -4.97 -7.92 -1.72
CA ARG A 63 -4.75 -6.69 -0.93
C ARG A 63 -3.58 -6.87 0.03
N ARG A 64 -3.53 -8.02 0.71
CA ARG A 64 -2.42 -8.37 1.61
C ARG A 64 -1.10 -8.48 0.87
N ALA A 65 -1.07 -9.26 -0.20
CA ALA A 65 0.14 -9.44 -1.00
C ALA A 65 0.65 -8.12 -1.60
N ALA A 66 -0.25 -7.25 -2.07
CA ALA A 66 0.10 -5.92 -2.57
C ALA A 66 0.70 -5.04 -1.46
N LEU A 67 0.16 -5.12 -0.25
CA LEU A 67 0.64 -4.35 0.89
C LEU A 67 2.00 -4.84 1.40
N GLU A 68 2.19 -6.15 1.50
CA GLU A 68 3.48 -6.76 1.83
C GLU A 68 4.54 -6.44 0.78
N PHE A 69 4.18 -6.53 -0.51
CA PHE A 69 5.06 -6.12 -1.60
C PHE A 69 5.48 -4.65 -1.46
N ALA A 70 4.53 -3.74 -1.20
CA ALA A 70 4.84 -2.33 -1.03
C ALA A 70 5.83 -2.15 0.14
N ARG A 71 5.58 -2.76 1.30
CA ARG A 71 6.48 -2.71 2.45
C ARG A 71 7.91 -3.17 2.09
N ASP A 72 8.04 -4.28 1.38
CA ASP A 72 9.34 -4.80 0.96
C ASP A 72 10.06 -3.85 0.00
N GLN A 73 9.33 -3.19 -0.91
CA GLN A 73 9.90 -2.17 -1.78
C GLN A 73 10.36 -0.93 -1.00
N LEU A 74 9.60 -0.49 0.01
CA LEU A 74 10.03 0.61 0.87
C LEU A 74 11.30 0.25 1.62
N LEU A 75 11.39 -0.96 2.19
CA LEU A 75 12.61 -1.44 2.85
C LEU A 75 13.80 -1.47 1.89
N LYS A 76 13.62 -1.93 0.66
CA LYS A 76 14.67 -1.87 -0.38
C LYS A 76 15.08 -0.44 -0.69
N GLU A 77 14.14 0.49 -0.78
CA GLU A 77 14.44 1.89 -1.06
C GLU A 77 15.26 2.53 0.07
N VAL A 78 14.84 2.36 1.32
CA VAL A 78 15.53 2.97 2.47
C VAL A 78 16.88 2.31 2.74
N SER A 79 17.07 1.05 2.32
CA SER A 79 18.36 0.35 2.38
C SER A 79 19.44 1.01 1.54
N LYS A 80 19.06 1.71 0.45
CA LYS A 80 20.00 2.51 -0.36
C LYS A 80 20.64 3.62 0.47
N GLN A 81 19.94 4.09 1.50
CA GLN A 81 20.39 5.10 2.46
C GLN A 81 20.90 4.50 3.78
N ARG A 82 21.27 3.21 3.78
CA ARG A 82 21.83 2.47 4.95
C ARG A 82 20.87 2.21 6.11
N HIS A 83 19.58 2.52 5.96
CA HIS A 83 18.56 2.12 6.93
C HIS A 83 18.14 0.67 6.71
N ASN A 84 17.80 -0.06 7.77
CA ASN A 84 17.45 -1.49 7.68
C ASN A 84 16.09 -1.82 8.30
N VAL A 85 15.45 -0.88 8.98
CA VAL A 85 14.13 -1.05 9.60
C VAL A 85 13.24 0.18 9.41
N LEU A 86 11.96 0.00 9.71
CA LEU A 86 10.97 1.08 9.83
C LEU A 86 10.50 1.15 11.29
N LEU A 87 10.65 2.31 11.94
CA LEU A 87 10.21 2.52 13.32
C LEU A 87 8.76 2.97 13.42
N MET A 88 8.31 3.67 12.39
CA MET A 88 6.93 4.06 12.23
C MET A 88 6.47 3.49 10.90
N GLU A 89 5.29 2.91 10.87
CA GLU A 89 4.71 2.37 9.64
C GLU A 89 3.25 2.81 9.52
N GLY A 90 2.86 3.19 8.31
CA GLY A 90 1.49 3.60 7.99
C GLY A 90 1.19 3.29 6.53
N TRP A 91 -0.08 3.03 6.23
CA TRP A 91 -0.46 2.64 4.89
C TRP A 91 -1.89 3.03 4.53
N THR A 92 -2.14 3.13 3.24
CA THR A 92 -3.46 3.30 2.65
C THR A 92 -3.61 2.30 1.51
N VAL A 93 -4.72 1.57 1.50
CA VAL A 93 -5.11 0.69 0.40
C VAL A 93 -6.42 1.20 -0.16
N THR A 94 -6.40 1.59 -1.43
CA THR A 94 -7.60 2.03 -2.16
C THR A 94 -7.89 1.02 -3.26
N THR A 95 -9.06 0.40 -3.20
CA THR A 95 -9.55 -0.48 -4.27
C THR A 95 -10.46 0.33 -5.18
N PHE A 96 -10.20 0.26 -6.47
CA PHE A 96 -10.98 0.91 -7.52
C PHE A 96 -11.66 -0.14 -8.39
N ARG A 97 -12.83 0.19 -8.93
CA ARG A 97 -13.55 -0.60 -9.93
C ARG A 97 -13.83 0.24 -11.18
N LYS A 98 -13.78 -0.39 -12.34
CA LYS A 98 -14.19 0.17 -13.64
C LYS A 98 -14.84 -0.93 -14.46
N GLY A 99 -16.17 -0.98 -14.44
CA GLY A 99 -16.91 -2.11 -15.00
C GLY A 99 -16.49 -3.42 -14.34
N ALA A 100 -15.94 -4.35 -15.12
CA ALA A 100 -15.43 -5.62 -14.61
C ALA A 100 -13.97 -5.56 -14.13
N SER A 101 -13.25 -4.46 -14.37
CA SER A 101 -11.85 -4.32 -13.97
C SER A 101 -11.71 -3.82 -12.54
N ARG A 102 -10.71 -4.32 -11.82
CA ARG A 102 -10.31 -3.81 -10.50
C ARG A 102 -8.88 -3.29 -10.52
N ARG A 103 -8.60 -2.31 -9.67
CA ARG A 103 -7.25 -1.80 -9.42
C ARG A 103 -7.07 -1.60 -7.93
N ILE A 104 -5.95 -2.05 -7.38
CA ILE A 104 -5.57 -1.79 -5.99
C ILE A 104 -4.41 -0.80 -6.03
N GLU A 105 -4.56 0.34 -5.38
CA GLU A 105 -3.47 1.26 -5.10
C GLU A 105 -3.07 1.10 -3.64
N VAL A 106 -1.77 0.92 -3.42
CA VAL A 106 -1.17 0.87 -2.09
C VAL A 106 -0.25 2.07 -1.95
N ARG A 107 -0.49 2.90 -0.94
CA ARG A 107 0.44 3.93 -0.47
C ARG A 107 1.02 3.44 0.84
N TYR A 108 2.34 3.30 0.91
CA TYR A 108 3.04 2.88 2.12
C TYR A 108 3.96 3.99 2.57
N SER A 109 4.01 4.22 3.88
CA SER A 109 4.84 5.20 4.55
C SER A 109 5.59 4.53 5.68
N GLY A 110 6.81 4.98 5.94
CA GLY A 110 7.48 4.61 7.16
C GLY A 110 8.67 5.50 7.50
N ARG A 111 9.06 5.49 8.77
CA ARG A 111 10.24 6.19 9.27
C ARG A 111 11.46 5.27 9.26
N PRO A 112 12.42 5.49 8.34
CA PRO A 112 13.63 4.66 8.29
C PRO A 112 14.47 4.80 9.55
N ALA A 113 15.09 3.70 9.97
CA ALA A 113 16.09 3.71 11.02
C ALA A 113 17.15 2.63 10.80
N VAL A 114 18.24 2.74 11.56
CA VAL A 114 19.28 1.74 11.68
C VAL A 114 19.11 1.05 13.03
N ALA A 115 18.83 -0.24 12.98
CA ALA A 115 18.80 -1.13 14.13
C ALA A 115 19.99 -2.09 14.08
N VAL A 116 20.51 -2.46 15.25
CA VAL A 116 21.54 -3.50 15.44
C VAL A 116 20.94 -4.56 16.36
N GLY A 117 21.19 -5.83 16.06
CA GLY A 117 20.65 -6.96 16.82
C GLY A 117 19.85 -7.93 15.99
N ASN A 118 19.00 -8.74 16.63
CA ASN A 118 18.21 -9.77 15.97
C ASN A 118 16.93 -9.20 15.34
N ILE A 119 17.06 -8.63 14.14
CA ILE A 119 15.95 -8.03 13.41
C ILE A 119 15.18 -9.12 12.66
N GLN A 120 14.00 -9.48 13.17
CA GLN A 120 13.12 -10.42 12.49
C GLN A 120 12.32 -9.74 11.36
N PRO A 121 12.07 -10.43 10.23
CA PRO A 121 11.10 -9.99 9.24
C PRO A 121 9.71 -9.80 9.86
N ARG A 122 9.01 -8.72 9.50
CA ARG A 122 7.70 -8.37 10.04
C ARG A 122 6.67 -8.15 8.93
N LYS A 123 5.41 -8.41 9.26
CA LYS A 123 4.26 -8.03 8.44
C LYS A 123 3.94 -6.54 8.66
N PRO A 124 3.28 -5.87 7.70
CA PRO A 124 2.72 -4.53 7.95
C PRO A 124 1.82 -4.50 9.20
N PRO A 125 1.67 -3.34 9.86
CA PRO A 125 0.81 -3.22 11.03
C PRO A 125 -0.68 -3.37 10.65
N PHE A 126 -1.47 -3.94 11.55
CA PHE A 126 -2.94 -4.04 11.47
C PHE A 126 -3.50 -4.66 10.16
N MET A 127 -2.83 -5.68 9.61
CA MET A 127 -3.27 -6.41 8.41
C MET A 127 -4.70 -6.97 8.48
N GLY A 128 -5.28 -7.13 9.68
CA GLY A 128 -6.66 -7.57 9.86
C GLY A 128 -7.70 -6.59 9.31
N ILE A 129 -7.38 -5.29 9.22
CA ILE A 129 -8.29 -4.27 8.69
C ILE A 129 -8.64 -4.52 7.21
N LEU A 130 -7.77 -5.20 6.47
CA LEU A 130 -8.00 -5.52 5.06
C LEU A 130 -9.11 -6.56 4.82
N ASP A 131 -9.54 -7.28 5.86
CA ASP A 131 -10.62 -8.27 5.81
C ASP A 131 -11.93 -7.78 6.43
N ALA A 132 -11.90 -6.62 7.09
CA ALA A 132 -13.10 -6.04 7.67
C ALA A 132 -13.93 -5.41 6.55
N ASP A 133 -14.76 -6.24 5.91
CA ASP A 133 -15.91 -5.79 5.13
C ASP A 133 -17.00 -5.41 6.15
N LEU A 134 -17.24 -4.10 6.36
CA LEU A 134 -18.44 -3.61 7.05
C LEU A 134 -19.55 -3.43 6.02
#